data_AF-A0A511QHI4-F1
#
_entry.id   AF-A0A511QHI4-F1
#
_cell.length_a   1.000
_cell.length_b   1.000
_cell.length_c   1.000
_cell.angle_alpha   90.00
_cell.angle_beta   90.00
_cell.angle_gamma   90.00
#
_symmetry.space_group_name_H-M   'P 1'
#
loop_
_entity.id
_entity.type
_entity.pdbx_description
1 polymer ?
#
loop_
_entity_poly.entity_id
_entity_poly.type
_entity_poly.pdbx_seq_one_letter_code
_entity_poly.pdbx_strand_id
1 'polypeptide(L)'
;MLKKILFTTSIPTIAFLIFHYGMQEKGFNLSVLGDDLLNEKNIQSSITSTLPLTKGTPVQTINSYHIDDLDPDEQSYDWAFNTWRQPSEKFDHFISLSSKVLTTTSDRQNFELLLNDYKMVEASRIALLSDIDTNRYNYDDERERWDAIYYISSIITGKYRTQYFNDIINLSIEIINKPLPENITDIEIKKSLIGDKVEIAMDLAIFQPEVWLEYKTNSTPSMDKFIHYVDTEASFSRAQAKDNAERLATRLKNLSEKTHNESQ
;
A
#
# COMPACT_ATOMS: atom_id res chain seq x y z
N MET A 1 -39.95 17.42 -8.99
CA MET A 1 -38.94 17.68 -7.94
C MET A 1 -38.73 16.40 -7.16
N LEU A 2 -37.57 15.74 -7.30
CA LEU A 2 -36.95 14.90 -6.28
C LEU A 2 -35.55 14.53 -6.78
N LYS A 3 -34.55 15.23 -6.25
CA LYS A 3 -33.12 14.96 -6.46
C LYS A 3 -32.77 13.70 -5.68
N LYS A 4 -32.28 12.65 -6.37
CA LYS A 4 -31.51 11.58 -5.73
C LYS A 4 -30.04 11.90 -5.94
N ILE A 5 -29.37 12.26 -4.84
CA ILE A 5 -27.93 12.43 -4.78
C ILE A 5 -27.35 11.02 -4.61
N LEU A 6 -26.67 10.52 -5.64
CA LEU A 6 -25.77 9.38 -5.50
C LEU A 6 -24.50 9.90 -4.81
N PHE A 7 -24.22 9.40 -3.61
CA PHE A 7 -22.89 9.52 -3.00
C PHE A 7 -22.02 8.42 -3.59
N THR A 8 -21.15 8.77 -4.53
CA THR A 8 -20.00 7.96 -4.93
C THR A 8 -18.88 8.26 -3.94
N THR A 9 -18.64 7.34 -3.00
CA THR A 9 -17.42 7.37 -2.17
C THR A 9 -16.27 6.87 -3.03
N SER A 10 -15.53 7.82 -3.61
CA SER A 10 -14.26 7.58 -4.27
C SER A 10 -13.24 7.08 -3.24
N ILE A 11 -12.82 5.82 -3.34
CA ILE A 11 -11.62 5.33 -2.68
C ILE A 11 -10.44 6.03 -3.38
N PRO A 12 -9.57 6.76 -2.66
CA PRO A 12 -8.42 7.39 -3.28
C PRO A 12 -7.38 6.31 -3.57
N THR A 13 -7.32 5.85 -4.81
CA THR A 13 -6.20 5.04 -5.31
C THR A 13 -4.94 5.90 -5.27
N ILE A 14 -4.14 5.77 -4.22
CA ILE A 14 -2.83 6.40 -4.12
C ILE A 14 -1.85 5.52 -4.87
N ALA A 15 -1.62 5.82 -6.14
CA ALA A 15 -0.47 5.32 -6.88
C ALA A 15 0.17 6.46 -7.69
N PHE A 16 1.35 6.86 -7.21
CA PHE A 16 2.25 7.82 -7.83
C PHE A 16 2.83 7.23 -9.13
N LEU A 17 2.82 8.03 -10.20
CA LEU A 17 3.42 7.69 -11.50
C LEU A 17 4.95 7.60 -11.40
N ILE A 18 5.54 6.43 -11.68
CA ILE A 18 6.93 6.32 -12.12
C ILE A 18 6.91 5.85 -13.58
N PHE A 19 7.30 6.76 -14.48
CA PHE A 19 7.41 6.54 -15.91
C PHE A 19 8.50 5.49 -16.23
N HIS A 20 8.12 4.42 -16.93
CA HIS A 20 9.05 3.56 -17.65
C HIS A 20 9.48 4.26 -18.94
N TYR A 21 10.73 4.74 -18.99
CA TYR A 21 11.42 5.05 -20.25
C TYR A 21 12.58 4.06 -20.41
N GLY A 22 12.51 3.24 -21.46
CA GLY A 22 13.68 2.56 -22.04
C GLY A 22 14.08 1.21 -21.45
N MET A 23 13.27 0.17 -21.67
CA MET A 23 13.79 -1.19 -21.81
C MET A 23 14.52 -1.28 -23.16
N GLN A 24 15.82 -1.03 -23.14
CA GLN A 24 16.73 -1.56 -24.16
C GLN A 24 17.89 -2.21 -23.44
N GLU A 25 17.96 -3.54 -23.53
CA GLU A 25 19.05 -4.36 -23.02
C GLU A 25 20.40 -3.82 -23.49
N LYS A 26 21.19 -3.26 -22.57
CA LYS A 26 22.66 -3.31 -22.63
C LYS A 26 23.19 -3.43 -21.21
N GLY A 27 23.93 -4.50 -20.97
CA GLY A 27 24.54 -4.83 -19.69
C GLY A 27 25.33 -3.65 -19.11
N PHE A 28 25.02 -3.32 -17.85
CA PHE A 28 25.82 -2.42 -17.06
C PHE A 28 26.86 -3.26 -16.30
N ASN A 29 28.11 -3.23 -16.77
CA ASN A 29 29.25 -3.73 -16.03
C ASN A 29 29.48 -2.82 -14.82
N LEU A 30 29.23 -3.33 -13.61
CA LEU A 30 29.70 -2.71 -12.39
C LEU A 30 31.14 -3.18 -12.13
N SER A 31 32.10 -2.51 -12.75
CA SER A 31 33.49 -2.56 -12.32
C SER A 31 33.99 -1.13 -12.15
N VAL A 32 34.71 -0.90 -11.06
CA VAL A 32 35.45 0.32 -10.68
C VAL A 32 34.70 1.28 -9.75
N LEU A 33 34.79 0.98 -8.45
CA LEU A 33 35.21 1.88 -7.37
C LEU A 33 35.23 0.97 -6.13
N GLY A 34 36.35 0.35 -5.76
CA GLY A 34 37.64 0.99 -5.51
C GLY A 34 37.82 0.94 -4.00
N ASP A 35 38.70 0.04 -3.56
CA ASP A 35 39.15 -0.09 -2.18
C ASP A 35 39.45 1.28 -1.57
N ASP A 36 38.71 1.64 -0.52
CA ASP A 36 39.31 2.41 0.56
C ASP A 36 38.86 1.81 1.90
N LEU A 37 39.86 1.22 2.53
CA LEU A 37 39.86 0.58 3.82
C LEU A 37 39.50 1.56 4.94
N LEU A 38 38.80 1.01 5.93
CA LEU A 38 39.04 1.18 7.37
C LEU A 38 39.28 2.61 7.88
N ASN A 39 38.29 3.14 8.59
CA ASN A 39 38.62 3.77 9.87
C ASN A 39 37.55 3.52 10.94
N GLU A 40 38.02 2.98 12.05
CA GLU A 40 37.33 2.68 13.29
C GLU A 40 36.84 3.95 14.03
N LYS A 41 35.89 3.70 14.95
CA LYS A 41 35.66 4.36 16.26
C LYS A 41 34.70 5.56 16.35
N ASN A 42 33.81 5.39 17.35
CA ASN A 42 32.85 6.33 17.95
C ASN A 42 31.72 6.70 16.98
N ILE A 43 30.44 6.57 17.34
CA ILE A 43 29.78 7.35 18.39
C ILE A 43 28.71 6.50 19.08
N GLN A 44 28.87 6.36 20.39
CA GLN A 44 27.87 5.85 21.32
C GLN A 44 27.16 7.04 21.97
N SER A 45 25.83 6.92 22.14
CA SER A 45 24.96 7.70 23.02
C SER A 45 24.67 9.17 22.66
N SER A 46 23.38 9.53 22.73
CA SER A 46 22.80 10.74 23.37
C SER A 46 21.65 11.35 22.55
N ILE A 47 20.41 10.93 22.79
CA ILE A 47 19.26 11.84 22.69
C ILE A 47 18.32 11.57 23.88
N THR A 48 18.66 12.15 25.02
CA THR A 48 17.66 12.65 25.95
C THR A 48 17.32 14.06 25.49
N SER A 49 16.11 14.28 24.98
CA SER A 49 15.60 15.62 24.72
C SER A 49 14.27 15.81 25.46
N THR A 50 14.40 16.34 26.67
CA THR A 50 13.36 16.99 27.45
C THR A 50 13.06 18.36 26.88
N LEU A 51 11.79 18.68 26.57
CA LEU A 51 11.23 20.04 26.48
C LEU A 51 9.68 19.94 26.66
N PRO A 52 8.97 21.02 27.06
CA PRO A 52 8.15 21.03 28.27
C PRO A 52 6.64 21.09 28.03
N LEU A 53 5.91 20.64 29.05
CA LEU A 53 4.46 20.77 29.23
C LEU A 53 4.01 22.23 29.07
N THR A 54 3.16 22.53 28.08
CA THR A 54 2.44 23.81 28.00
C THR A 54 0.94 23.54 28.03
N LYS A 55 0.28 24.00 29.09
CA LYS A 55 -1.17 23.95 29.30
C LYS A 55 -1.88 24.99 28.42
N GLY A 56 -2.87 24.51 27.65
CA GLY A 56 -4.22 25.09 27.61
C GLY A 56 -4.53 26.18 26.59
N THR A 57 -5.30 25.80 25.56
CA THR A 57 -6.37 26.63 24.98
C THR A 57 -7.58 25.71 24.67
N PRO A 58 -8.80 26.02 25.13
CA PRO A 58 -9.95 25.13 24.93
C PRO A 58 -10.49 25.34 23.51
N VAL A 59 -10.43 24.30 22.67
CA VAL A 59 -11.12 24.31 21.37
C VAL A 59 -12.59 24.00 21.62
N GLN A 60 -13.42 24.91 21.14
CA GLN A 60 -14.87 24.92 21.25
C GLN A 60 -15.51 23.63 20.74
N THR A 61 -16.48 23.16 21.51
CA THR A 61 -17.42 22.08 21.22
C THR A 61 -18.06 22.27 19.85
N ILE A 62 -17.78 21.36 18.92
CA ILE A 62 -18.54 21.23 17.68
C ILE A 62 -19.33 19.92 17.76
N ASN A 63 -20.63 20.09 17.96
CA ASN A 63 -21.75 19.20 17.67
C ASN A 63 -21.58 17.71 17.95
N SER A 64 -22.19 17.29 19.06
CA SER A 64 -22.63 15.93 19.33
C SER A 64 -23.52 15.43 18.20
N TYR A 65 -22.98 14.58 17.33
CA TYR A 65 -23.80 13.65 16.56
C TYR A 65 -24.30 12.59 17.54
N HIS A 66 -25.63 12.39 17.59
CA HIS A 66 -26.21 11.23 18.23
C HIS A 66 -25.60 9.99 17.58
N ILE A 67 -24.77 9.27 18.34
CA ILE A 67 -24.30 7.95 17.96
C ILE A 67 -25.36 6.99 18.48
N ASP A 68 -26.42 6.83 17.69
CA ASP A 68 -27.36 5.74 17.90
C ASP A 68 -26.70 4.48 17.32
N ASP A 69 -26.55 3.47 18.18
CA ASP A 69 -25.98 2.14 17.96
C ASP A 69 -24.47 2.07 17.66
N LEU A 70 -23.64 2.39 18.68
CA LEU A 70 -22.27 1.87 18.77
C LEU A 70 -22.32 0.36 19.02
N ASP A 71 -21.66 -0.40 18.15
CA ASP A 71 -21.39 -1.82 18.36
C ASP A 71 -20.76 -2.02 19.75
N PRO A 72 -21.15 -3.03 20.54
CA PRO A 72 -20.57 -3.26 21.88
C PRO A 72 -19.04 -3.37 21.87
N ASP A 73 -18.45 -3.73 20.72
CA ASP A 73 -17.01 -3.88 20.54
C ASP A 73 -16.26 -2.52 20.44
N GLU A 74 -16.87 -1.44 19.94
CA GLU A 74 -16.23 -0.12 19.88
C GLU A 74 -16.04 0.53 21.26
N GLN A 75 -16.86 0.16 22.24
CA GLN A 75 -16.71 0.60 23.63
C GLN A 75 -15.58 -0.15 24.36
N SER A 76 -15.16 -1.32 23.86
CA SER A 76 -14.08 -2.12 24.44
C SER A 76 -12.69 -1.69 24.00
N TYR A 77 -12.61 -0.88 22.93
CA TYR A 77 -11.34 -0.44 22.37
C TYR A 77 -10.87 0.83 23.09
N ASP A 78 -9.68 0.78 23.70
CA ASP A 78 -9.12 1.94 24.40
C ASP A 78 -8.56 2.94 23.38
N TRP A 79 -9.43 3.83 22.92
CA TRP A 79 -9.11 4.91 21.98
C TRP A 79 -7.98 5.83 22.47
N ALA A 80 -7.64 5.83 23.77
CA ALA A 80 -6.51 6.60 24.30
C ALA A 80 -5.14 6.00 23.94
N PHE A 81 -5.07 4.70 23.60
CA PHE A 81 -3.88 4.01 23.09
C PHE A 81 -3.98 3.70 21.60
N ASN A 82 -4.81 4.43 20.85
CA ASN A 82 -5.13 4.09 19.47
C ASN A 82 -3.90 4.09 18.55
N THR A 83 -3.35 2.91 18.30
CA THR A 83 -2.24 2.66 17.38
C THR A 83 -2.73 2.50 15.93
N TRP A 84 -4.03 2.62 15.65
CA TRP A 84 -4.60 2.48 14.30
C TRP A 84 -4.02 3.46 13.27
N ARG A 85 -3.54 4.62 13.73
CA ARG A 85 -2.86 5.60 12.86
C ARG A 85 -1.36 5.36 12.71
N GLN A 86 -0.79 4.46 13.52
CA GLN A 86 0.62 4.12 13.47
C GLN A 86 0.80 2.81 12.70
N PRO A 87 1.89 2.66 11.94
CA PRO A 87 2.22 1.39 11.33
C PRO A 87 2.31 0.24 12.35
N SER A 88 1.99 -0.96 11.91
CA SER A 88 2.26 -2.19 12.67
C SER A 88 3.77 -2.42 12.84
N GLU A 89 4.16 -3.07 13.94
CA GLU A 89 5.57 -3.24 14.32
C GLU A 89 6.43 -3.85 13.22
N LYS A 90 5.91 -4.85 12.50
CA LYS A 90 6.64 -5.53 11.42
C LYS A 90 6.85 -4.66 10.18
N PHE A 91 5.98 -3.67 9.95
CA PHE A 91 6.00 -2.82 8.76
C PHE A 91 6.39 -1.37 9.04
N ASP A 92 6.59 -0.99 10.31
CA ASP A 92 6.86 0.40 10.70
C ASP A 92 8.03 1.02 9.96
N HIS A 93 9.18 0.35 9.95
CA HIS A 93 10.35 0.89 9.25
C HIS A 93 10.10 1.08 7.74
N PHE A 94 9.39 0.16 7.10
CA PHE A 94 9.04 0.27 5.69
C PHE A 94 8.07 1.44 5.44
N ILE A 95 7.00 1.55 6.23
CA ILE A 95 5.98 2.60 6.07
C ILE A 95 6.55 3.98 6.41
N SER A 96 7.31 4.05 7.49
CA SER A 96 8.00 5.28 7.92
C SER A 96 9.01 5.78 6.90
N LEU A 97 9.69 4.91 6.15
CA LEU A 97 10.63 5.33 5.10
C LEU A 97 9.95 5.57 3.74
N SER A 98 8.97 4.76 3.37
CA SER A 98 8.24 4.89 2.09
C SER A 98 7.39 6.17 2.00
N SER A 99 7.03 6.75 3.14
CA SER A 99 6.31 8.03 3.26
C SER A 99 7.24 9.26 3.31
N LYS A 100 8.55 9.06 3.46
CA LYS A 100 9.54 10.16 3.58
C LYS A 100 10.20 10.48 2.24
N VAL A 101 10.62 11.73 2.09
CA VAL A 101 11.59 12.11 1.06
C VAL A 101 12.97 11.64 1.53
N LEU A 102 13.49 10.58 0.92
CA LEU A 102 14.77 9.97 1.28
C LEU A 102 15.94 10.86 0.80
N THR A 103 16.26 11.90 1.57
CA THR A 103 17.31 12.87 1.25
C THR A 103 18.70 12.38 1.63
N THR A 104 18.83 11.53 2.65
CA THR A 104 20.13 11.05 3.14
C THR A 104 20.53 9.71 2.50
N THR A 105 21.84 9.48 2.36
CA THR A 105 22.38 8.20 1.85
C THR A 105 22.02 7.04 2.78
N SER A 106 22.04 7.25 4.09
CA SER A 106 21.70 6.21 5.07
C SER A 106 20.24 5.79 4.96
N ASP A 107 19.30 6.72 4.80
CA ASP A 107 17.87 6.38 4.68
C ASP A 107 17.61 5.58 3.40
N ARG A 108 18.28 5.93 2.29
CA ARG A 108 18.20 5.18 1.03
C ARG A 108 18.73 3.77 1.17
N GLN A 109 19.90 3.60 1.78
CA GLN A 109 20.51 2.29 2.02
C GLN A 109 19.64 1.43 2.94
N ASN A 110 19.14 2.00 4.04
CA ASN A 110 18.25 1.29 4.96
C ASN A 110 16.96 0.86 4.28
N PHE A 111 16.38 1.73 3.45
CA PHE A 111 15.18 1.39 2.69
C PHE A 111 15.42 0.31 1.65
N GLU A 112 16.54 0.36 0.94
CA GLU A 112 16.96 -0.67 -0.01
C GLU A 112 17.23 -2.03 0.67
N LEU A 113 17.82 -2.02 1.87
CA LEU A 113 18.00 -3.21 2.68
C LEU A 113 16.65 -3.82 3.08
N LEU A 114 15.68 -2.99 3.50
CA LEU A 114 14.34 -3.47 3.83
C LEU A 114 13.62 -4.07 2.62
N LEU A 115 13.70 -3.43 1.45
CA LEU A 115 13.11 -3.95 0.21
C LEU A 115 13.69 -5.30 -0.19
N ASN A 116 14.95 -5.57 0.17
CA ASN A 116 15.65 -6.82 -0.13
C ASN A 116 15.81 -7.74 1.09
N ASP A 117 15.05 -7.52 2.16
CA ASP A 117 14.93 -8.44 3.29
C ASP A 117 13.77 -9.41 3.06
N TYR A 118 14.08 -10.71 3.02
CA TYR A 118 13.07 -11.75 2.86
C TYR A 118 12.06 -11.77 4.01
N LYS A 119 12.44 -11.25 5.19
CA LYS A 119 11.53 -11.14 6.33
C LYS A 119 10.30 -10.29 6.05
N MET A 120 10.38 -9.32 5.13
CA MET A 120 9.22 -8.53 4.73
C MET A 120 8.19 -9.40 3.99
N VAL A 121 8.65 -10.29 3.11
CA VAL A 121 7.79 -11.25 2.40
C VAL A 121 7.14 -12.21 3.39
N GLU A 122 7.91 -12.73 4.35
CA GLU A 122 7.39 -13.64 5.37
C GLU A 122 6.45 -12.95 6.36
N ALA A 123 6.71 -11.69 6.73
CA ALA A 123 5.80 -10.90 7.54
C ALA A 123 4.46 -10.72 6.83
N SER A 124 4.47 -10.38 5.53
CA SER A 124 3.25 -10.27 4.72
C SER A 124 2.52 -11.60 4.59
N ARG A 125 3.26 -12.70 4.42
CA ARG A 125 2.70 -14.06 4.39
C ARG A 125 1.97 -14.37 5.69
N ILE A 126 2.60 -14.11 6.83
CA ILE A 126 1.99 -14.34 8.15
C ILE A 126 0.75 -13.46 8.31
N ALA A 127 0.83 -12.16 8.05
CA ALA A 127 -0.29 -11.24 8.23
C ALA A 127 -1.53 -11.64 7.40
N LEU A 128 -1.34 -12.03 6.14
CA LEU A 128 -2.44 -12.25 5.19
C LEU A 128 -2.90 -13.71 5.13
N LEU A 129 -2.01 -14.67 5.40
CA LEU A 129 -2.32 -16.10 5.32
C LEU A 129 -2.62 -16.75 6.68
N SER A 130 -2.33 -16.13 7.82
CA SER A 130 -2.70 -16.69 9.13
C SER A 130 -4.21 -16.82 9.33
N ASP A 131 -4.62 -17.76 10.18
CA ASP A 131 -6.01 -17.90 10.62
C ASP A 131 -6.43 -16.66 11.43
N ILE A 132 -7.63 -16.18 11.17
CA ILE A 132 -8.19 -14.98 11.81
C ILE A 132 -9.25 -15.44 12.79
N ASP A 133 -9.26 -14.84 13.98
CA ASP A 133 -10.33 -15.08 14.95
C ASP A 133 -11.66 -14.57 14.37
N THR A 134 -12.56 -15.49 14.08
CA THR A 134 -13.85 -15.17 13.47
C THR A 134 -14.87 -14.66 14.48
N ASN A 135 -14.55 -14.69 15.78
CA ASN A 135 -15.48 -14.37 16.87
C ASN A 135 -15.37 -12.92 17.35
N ARG A 136 -14.29 -12.22 17.02
CA ARG A 136 -14.08 -10.82 17.42
C ARG A 136 -13.28 -10.05 16.36
N TYR A 137 -13.72 -8.83 16.08
CA TYR A 137 -12.97 -7.91 15.24
C TYR A 137 -11.67 -7.47 15.93
N ASN A 138 -10.53 -7.77 15.32
CA ASN A 138 -9.23 -7.31 15.81
C ASN A 138 -8.63 -6.25 14.89
N TYR A 139 -8.64 -5.00 15.37
CA TYR A 139 -8.06 -3.85 14.67
C TYR A 139 -6.54 -3.95 14.49
N ASP A 140 -5.81 -4.57 15.42
CA ASP A 140 -4.37 -4.71 15.27
C ASP A 140 -4.01 -5.66 14.12
N ASP A 141 -4.75 -6.77 13.99
CA ASP A 141 -4.58 -7.75 12.92
C ASP A 141 -4.99 -7.17 11.57
N GLU A 142 -6.08 -6.39 11.52
CA GLU A 142 -6.49 -5.71 10.28
C GLU A 142 -5.48 -4.67 9.83
N ARG A 143 -4.95 -3.87 10.74
CA ARG A 143 -3.88 -2.93 10.41
C ARG A 143 -2.67 -3.67 9.83
N GLU A 144 -2.24 -4.77 10.46
CA GLU A 144 -1.09 -5.53 9.96
C GLU A 144 -1.34 -6.09 8.55
N ARG A 145 -2.58 -6.53 8.25
CA ARG A 145 -2.96 -6.93 6.88
C ARG A 145 -2.89 -5.76 5.89
N TRP A 146 -3.39 -4.60 6.25
CA TRP A 146 -3.33 -3.42 5.38
C TRP A 146 -1.90 -2.96 5.10
N ASP A 147 -1.04 -2.98 6.12
CA ASP A 147 0.37 -2.66 5.96
C ASP A 147 1.09 -3.69 5.05
N ALA A 148 0.73 -4.97 5.19
CA ALA A 148 1.22 -6.03 4.32
C ALA A 148 0.76 -5.87 2.87
N ILE A 149 -0.51 -5.50 2.64
CA ILE A 149 -1.04 -5.17 1.31
C ILE A 149 -0.28 -3.98 0.75
N TYR A 150 -0.11 -2.91 1.51
CA TYR A 150 0.63 -1.73 1.06
C TYR A 150 2.06 -2.05 0.60
N TYR A 151 2.75 -2.94 1.33
CA TYR A 151 4.07 -3.44 0.94
C TYR A 151 4.01 -4.22 -0.39
N ILE A 152 3.12 -5.21 -0.50
CA ILE A 152 2.93 -6.03 -1.72
C ILE A 152 2.58 -5.13 -2.92
N SER A 153 1.56 -4.28 -2.78
CA SER A 153 1.07 -3.35 -3.80
C SER A 153 2.17 -2.40 -4.26
N SER A 154 3.00 -1.87 -3.36
CA SER A 154 4.11 -0.99 -3.72
C SER A 154 5.15 -1.69 -4.62
N ILE A 155 5.26 -3.02 -4.53
CA ILE A 155 6.17 -3.80 -5.37
C ILE A 155 5.50 -4.20 -6.68
N ILE A 156 4.26 -4.68 -6.65
CA ILE A 156 3.49 -5.08 -7.85
C ILE A 156 3.30 -3.90 -8.81
N THR A 157 2.98 -2.71 -8.27
CA THR A 157 2.81 -1.47 -9.03
C THR A 157 4.11 -0.92 -9.61
N GLY A 158 5.25 -1.50 -9.23
CA GLY A 158 6.58 -1.07 -9.66
C GLY A 158 7.08 0.21 -8.98
N LYS A 159 6.42 0.67 -7.90
CA LYS A 159 6.91 1.81 -7.10
C LYS A 159 8.28 1.51 -6.52
N TYR A 160 8.49 0.28 -6.07
CA TYR A 160 9.78 -0.22 -5.58
C TYR A 160 10.20 -1.51 -6.28
N ARG A 161 11.51 -1.76 -6.28
CA ARG A 161 12.11 -2.98 -6.84
C ARG A 161 12.71 -3.82 -5.72
N THR A 162 12.62 -5.13 -5.88
CA THR A 162 13.17 -6.12 -4.95
C THR A 162 13.62 -7.35 -5.74
N GLN A 163 14.58 -8.09 -5.21
CA GLN A 163 14.96 -9.41 -5.72
C GLN A 163 13.87 -10.48 -5.51
N TYR A 164 12.94 -10.28 -4.57
CA TYR A 164 11.88 -11.25 -4.23
C TYR A 164 10.57 -11.01 -4.99
N PHE A 165 10.64 -10.36 -6.15
CA PHE A 165 9.45 -10.02 -6.92
C PHE A 165 8.58 -11.24 -7.23
N ASN A 166 9.21 -12.35 -7.66
CA ASN A 166 8.50 -13.59 -7.95
C ASN A 166 7.85 -14.22 -6.71
N ASP A 167 8.51 -14.14 -5.54
CA ASP A 167 7.94 -14.64 -4.29
C ASP A 167 6.69 -13.83 -3.88
N ILE A 168 6.71 -12.52 -4.12
CA ILE A 168 5.56 -11.64 -3.88
C ILE A 168 4.42 -11.93 -4.85
N ILE A 169 4.71 -12.21 -6.12
CA ILE A 169 3.70 -12.64 -7.09
C ILE A 169 3.05 -13.97 -6.65
N ASN A 170 3.87 -14.94 -6.25
CA ASN A 170 3.37 -16.23 -5.76
C ASN A 170 2.51 -16.06 -4.50
N LEU A 171 2.99 -15.28 -3.54
CA LEU A 171 2.23 -14.96 -2.32
C LEU A 171 0.90 -14.27 -2.66
N SER A 172 0.88 -13.37 -3.63
CA SER A 172 -0.35 -12.69 -4.06
C SER A 172 -1.39 -13.68 -4.60
N ILE A 173 -0.95 -14.66 -5.40
CA ILE A 173 -1.83 -15.73 -5.90
C ILE A 173 -2.31 -16.63 -4.75
N GLU A 174 -1.45 -16.95 -3.78
CA GLU A 174 -1.85 -17.69 -2.57
C GLU A 174 -2.93 -16.93 -1.78
N ILE A 175 -2.76 -15.62 -1.59
CA ILE A 175 -3.72 -14.77 -0.88
C ILE A 175 -5.05 -14.73 -1.62
N ILE A 176 -5.05 -14.58 -2.95
CA ILE A 176 -6.28 -14.60 -3.76
C ILE A 176 -7.02 -15.94 -3.58
N ASN A 177 -6.29 -17.06 -3.59
CA ASN A 177 -6.86 -18.41 -3.49
C ASN A 177 -7.23 -18.83 -2.06
N LYS A 178 -6.76 -18.14 -1.02
CA LYS A 178 -7.06 -18.48 0.38
C LYS A 178 -8.58 -18.52 0.62
N PRO A 179 -9.19 -19.63 1.06
CA PRO A 179 -10.61 -19.64 1.36
C PRO A 179 -10.92 -18.68 2.53
N LEU A 180 -12.09 -18.04 2.48
CA LEU A 180 -12.59 -17.34 3.66
C LEU A 180 -12.99 -18.38 4.72
N PRO A 181 -12.72 -18.14 6.01
CA PRO A 181 -13.22 -18.99 7.08
C PRO A 181 -14.75 -19.18 7.00
N GLU A 182 -15.21 -20.43 7.15
CA GLU A 182 -16.63 -20.79 6.96
C GLU A 182 -17.55 -20.19 8.04
N ASN A 183 -17.00 -19.89 9.22
CA ASN A 183 -17.73 -19.50 10.42
C ASN A 183 -17.64 -18.00 10.75
N ILE A 184 -17.41 -17.14 9.75
CA ILE A 184 -17.42 -15.68 9.98
C ILE A 184 -18.86 -15.22 10.24
N THR A 185 -19.16 -14.84 11.49
CA THR A 185 -20.45 -14.27 11.88
C THR A 185 -20.57 -12.79 11.55
N ASP A 186 -19.45 -12.07 11.57
CA ASP A 186 -19.37 -10.63 11.32
C ASP A 186 -19.24 -10.31 9.82
N ILE A 187 -20.18 -9.52 9.30
CA ILE A 187 -20.19 -9.16 7.88
C ILE A 187 -19.06 -8.19 7.50
N GLU A 188 -18.59 -7.35 8.42
CA GLU A 188 -17.51 -6.40 8.17
C GLU A 188 -16.16 -7.10 8.11
N ILE A 189 -15.90 -8.07 9.01
CA ILE A 189 -14.71 -8.96 8.88
C ILE A 189 -14.72 -9.63 7.51
N LYS A 190 -15.87 -10.20 7.11
CA LYS A 190 -15.99 -10.87 5.80
C LYS A 190 -15.69 -9.93 4.64
N LYS A 191 -16.19 -8.68 4.68
CA LYS A 191 -15.92 -7.67 3.65
C LYS A 191 -14.46 -7.25 3.63
N SER A 192 -13.85 -7.03 4.80
CA SER A 192 -12.43 -6.69 4.95
C SER A 192 -11.55 -7.74 4.26
N LEU A 193 -11.76 -9.03 4.56
CA LEU A 193 -10.99 -10.13 3.95
C LEU A 193 -11.23 -10.32 2.45
N ILE A 194 -12.43 -10.01 1.96
CA ILE A 194 -12.70 -9.96 0.52
C ILE A 194 -11.98 -8.75 -0.10
N GLY A 195 -11.96 -7.61 0.59
CA GLY A 195 -11.25 -6.40 0.21
C GLY A 195 -9.77 -6.66 -0.02
N ASP A 196 -9.11 -7.32 0.94
CA ASP A 196 -7.70 -7.71 0.84
C ASP A 196 -7.38 -8.46 -0.47
N LYS A 197 -8.25 -9.41 -0.84
CA LYS A 197 -8.13 -10.19 -2.09
C LYS A 197 -8.36 -9.34 -3.34
N VAL A 198 -9.38 -8.49 -3.29
CA VAL A 198 -9.75 -7.62 -4.41
C VAL A 198 -8.61 -6.65 -4.70
N GLU A 199 -8.02 -6.03 -3.67
CA GLU A 199 -6.93 -5.05 -3.84
C GLU A 199 -5.72 -5.69 -4.52
N ILE A 200 -5.25 -6.84 -4.01
CA ILE A 200 -4.12 -7.56 -4.59
C ILE A 200 -4.42 -8.04 -6.02
N ALA A 201 -5.62 -8.57 -6.27
CA ALA A 201 -6.01 -9.02 -7.61
C ALA A 201 -6.11 -7.86 -8.60
N MET A 202 -6.58 -6.69 -8.15
CA MET A 202 -6.63 -5.47 -8.94
C MET A 202 -5.22 -5.00 -9.33
N ASP A 203 -4.29 -5.01 -8.39
CA ASP A 203 -2.90 -4.64 -8.68
C ASP A 203 -2.26 -5.59 -9.70
N LEU A 204 -2.47 -6.90 -9.56
CA LEU A 204 -2.03 -7.87 -10.57
C LEU A 204 -2.68 -7.61 -11.93
N ALA A 205 -4.00 -7.41 -11.97
CA ALA A 205 -4.74 -7.21 -13.21
C ALA A 205 -4.37 -5.94 -13.98
N ILE A 206 -3.94 -4.89 -13.26
CA ILE A 206 -3.55 -3.60 -13.84
C ILE A 206 -2.07 -3.58 -14.22
N PHE A 207 -1.19 -4.00 -13.31
CA PHE A 207 0.26 -3.80 -13.44
C PHE A 207 1.02 -5.04 -13.90
N GLN A 208 0.45 -6.23 -13.74
CA GLN A 208 1.05 -7.52 -14.13
C GLN A 208 0.06 -8.35 -14.99
N PRO A 209 -0.40 -7.82 -16.14
CA PRO A 209 -1.52 -8.39 -16.88
C PRO A 209 -1.26 -9.80 -17.42
N GLU A 210 0.01 -10.15 -17.69
CA GLU A 210 0.44 -11.49 -18.06
C GLU A 210 0.24 -12.51 -16.93
N VAL A 211 0.63 -12.17 -15.70
CA VAL A 211 0.42 -13.01 -14.51
C VAL A 211 -1.08 -13.17 -14.25
N TRP A 212 -1.84 -12.08 -14.35
CA TRP A 212 -3.29 -12.14 -14.19
C TRP A 212 -3.97 -13.01 -15.26
N LEU A 213 -3.52 -12.93 -16.52
CA LEU A 213 -4.04 -13.78 -17.60
C LEU A 213 -3.78 -15.27 -17.35
N GLU A 214 -2.57 -15.60 -16.87
CA GLU A 214 -2.21 -16.96 -16.49
C GLU A 214 -3.08 -17.46 -15.33
N TYR A 215 -3.23 -16.65 -14.28
CA TYR A 215 -4.11 -16.96 -13.15
C TYR A 215 -5.54 -17.27 -13.63
N LYS A 216 -6.11 -16.42 -14.50
CA LYS A 216 -7.47 -16.64 -15.04
C LYS A 216 -7.60 -17.98 -15.77
N THR A 217 -6.59 -18.32 -16.58
CA THR A 217 -6.60 -19.54 -17.40
C THR A 217 -6.50 -20.81 -16.54
N ASN A 218 -5.82 -20.73 -15.39
CA ASN A 218 -5.61 -21.86 -14.49
C ASN A 218 -6.62 -21.91 -13.31
N SER A 219 -7.47 -20.89 -13.17
CA SER A 219 -8.43 -20.79 -12.07
C SER A 219 -9.60 -21.77 -12.20
N THR A 220 -10.20 -22.11 -11.06
CA THR A 220 -11.41 -22.95 -11.02
C THR A 220 -12.66 -22.14 -11.39
N PRO A 221 -13.72 -22.77 -11.94
CA PRO A 221 -14.97 -22.07 -12.29
C PRO A 221 -15.64 -21.33 -11.12
N SER A 222 -15.34 -21.69 -9.87
CA SER A 222 -15.81 -20.98 -8.68
C SER A 222 -15.28 -19.54 -8.59
N MET A 223 -14.18 -19.22 -9.27
CA MET A 223 -13.56 -17.89 -9.28
C MET A 223 -14.08 -16.98 -10.40
N ASP A 224 -14.88 -17.48 -11.35
CA ASP A 224 -15.32 -16.73 -12.53
C ASP A 224 -15.99 -15.39 -12.19
N LYS A 225 -16.85 -15.39 -11.16
CA LYS A 225 -17.54 -14.16 -10.72
C LYS A 225 -16.56 -13.13 -10.14
N PHE A 226 -15.59 -13.58 -9.35
CA PHE A 226 -14.54 -12.73 -8.78
C PHE A 226 -13.65 -12.18 -9.88
N ILE A 227 -13.20 -13.04 -10.80
CA ILE A 227 -12.37 -12.67 -11.94
C ILE A 227 -13.07 -11.64 -12.82
N HIS A 228 -14.35 -11.85 -13.13
CA HIS A 228 -15.13 -10.91 -13.94
C HIS A 228 -15.25 -9.54 -13.27
N TYR A 229 -15.45 -9.52 -11.95
CA TYR A 229 -15.48 -8.29 -11.17
C TYR A 229 -14.13 -7.54 -11.27
N VAL A 230 -13.02 -8.23 -10.99
CA VAL A 230 -11.67 -7.65 -11.08
C VAL A 230 -11.35 -7.16 -12.50
N ASP A 231 -11.67 -7.93 -13.55
CA ASP A 231 -11.45 -7.53 -14.94
C ASP A 231 -12.22 -6.23 -15.29
N THR A 232 -13.45 -6.10 -14.80
CA THR A 232 -14.30 -4.92 -15.04
C THR A 232 -13.71 -3.69 -14.36
N GLU A 233 -13.41 -3.78 -13.06
CA GLU A 233 -12.85 -2.68 -12.27
C GLU A 233 -11.44 -2.30 -12.76
N ALA A 234 -10.61 -3.27 -13.12
CA ALA A 234 -9.27 -3.04 -13.65
C ALA A 234 -9.32 -2.38 -15.04
N SER A 235 -10.30 -2.72 -15.87
CA SER A 235 -10.52 -2.06 -17.17
C SER A 235 -10.90 -0.60 -16.98
N PHE A 236 -11.85 -0.33 -16.08
CA PHE A 236 -12.26 1.04 -15.73
C PHE A 236 -11.08 1.87 -15.19
N SER A 237 -10.32 1.30 -14.26
CA SER A 237 -9.16 1.95 -13.64
C SER A 237 -8.06 2.24 -14.67
N ARG A 238 -7.76 1.30 -15.59
CA ARG A 238 -6.81 1.53 -16.68
C ARG A 238 -7.26 2.64 -17.63
N ALA A 239 -8.55 2.68 -17.97
CA ALA A 239 -9.10 3.73 -18.82
C ALA A 239 -8.96 5.12 -18.16
N GLN A 240 -9.24 5.21 -16.85
CA GLN A 240 -9.08 6.44 -16.07
C GLN A 240 -7.62 6.87 -15.96
N ALA A 241 -6.71 5.94 -15.67
CA ALA A 241 -5.27 6.21 -15.59
C ALA A 241 -4.72 6.76 -16.92
N LYS A 242 -5.18 6.19 -18.04
CA LYS A 242 -4.84 6.68 -19.38
C LYS A 242 -5.33 8.10 -19.63
N ASP A 243 -6.60 8.41 -19.36
CA ASP A 243 -7.15 9.77 -19.51
C ASP A 243 -6.38 10.78 -18.64
N ASN A 244 -6.08 10.43 -17.39
CA ASN A 244 -5.28 11.26 -16.50
C ASN A 244 -3.86 11.51 -17.03
N ALA A 245 -3.20 10.48 -17.56
CA ALA A 245 -1.87 10.61 -18.15
C ALA A 245 -1.88 11.50 -19.40
N GLU A 246 -2.88 11.36 -20.27
CA GLU A 246 -3.06 12.20 -21.47
C GLU A 246 -3.28 13.67 -21.11
N ARG A 247 -4.12 13.94 -20.09
CA ARG A 247 -4.35 15.30 -19.57
C ARG A 247 -3.08 15.91 -18.99
N LEU A 248 -2.30 15.13 -18.23
CA LEU A 248 -1.03 15.59 -17.67
C LEU A 248 -0.01 15.88 -18.77
N ALA A 249 0.16 14.97 -19.73
CA ALA A 249 1.05 15.15 -20.87
C ALA A 249 0.70 16.42 -21.67
N THR A 250 -0.59 16.63 -21.92
CA THR A 250 -1.08 17.86 -22.58
C THR A 250 -0.74 19.12 -21.77
N ARG A 251 -0.95 19.08 -20.44
CA ARG A 251 -0.63 20.20 -19.56
C ARG A 251 0.87 20.51 -19.53
N LEU A 252 1.71 19.48 -19.46
CA LEU A 252 3.17 19.63 -19.48
C LEU A 252 3.68 20.19 -20.81
N LYS A 253 3.12 19.72 -21.94
CA LYS A 253 3.42 20.26 -23.27
C LYS A 253 3.07 21.74 -23.37
N ASN A 254 1.86 22.12 -22.93
CA ASN A 254 1.42 23.51 -22.95
C ASN A 254 2.27 24.42 -22.03
N LEU A 255 2.77 23.91 -20.90
CA LEU A 255 3.68 24.65 -20.03
C LEU A 255 5.03 24.86 -20.70
N SER A 256 5.60 23.82 -21.31
CA SER A 256 6.87 23.90 -22.06
C SER A 256 6.79 24.92 -23.20
N GLU A 257 5.69 24.93 -23.96
CA GLU A 257 5.49 25.86 -25.08
C GLU A 257 5.32 27.31 -24.62
N LYS A 258 4.66 27.54 -23.47
CA LYS A 258 4.55 28.88 -22.87
C LYS A 258 5.90 29.40 -22.38
N THR A 259 6.67 28.58 -21.67
CA THR A 259 8.00 28.98 -21.18
C THR A 259 8.97 29.26 -22.33
N HIS A 260 8.86 28.52 -23.46
CA HIS A 260 9.68 28.80 -24.65
C HIS A 260 9.32 30.14 -25.32
N ASN A 261 8.03 30.49 -25.38
CA ASN A 261 7.57 31.75 -25.98
C ASN A 261 7.82 32.98 -25.08
N GLU A 262 7.93 32.82 -23.76
CA GLU A 262 8.29 33.90 -22.82
C GLU A 262 9.80 34.16 -22.72
N SER A 263 10.62 33.27 -23.31
CA SER A 263 12.09 33.36 -23.31
C SER A 263 12.68 33.93 -24.62
N GLN A 264 11.83 34.30 -25.58
CA GLN A 264 12.18 34.96 -26.86
C GLN A 264 11.76 36.43 -26.81
#